data_AF-A0A7S2J784-F1
#
_entry.id   AF-A0A7S2J784-F1
#
_cell.length_a   1.000
_cell.length_b   1.000
_cell.length_c   1.000
_cell.angle_alpha   90.00
_cell.angle_beta   90.00
_cell.angle_gamma   90.00
#
_symmetry.space_group_name_H-M   'P 1'
#
loop_
_entity.id
_entity.type
_entity.pdbx_description
1 polymer ?
#
loop_
_entity_poly.entity_id
_entity_poly.type
_entity_poly.pdbx_seq_one_letter_code
_entity_poly.pdbx_strand_id
1 'polypeptide(L)'
;VEQLSEITGDPSTRGTQVRCRLSVPTCKAAFMDSQRTDQLGVGQANSGSAQAVLSFDEFAECIARCGIAKYFAVKQMDNGGRIQAFVKNLVGEIAEEQCMIDATAIKAVRFDISRSKPFPGESAEDHKAFLETWKKTRLDGLYGWPLWEKEVHDALHASYMELSSIFRAYSKSLGETG
;
A
#
# COMPACT_ATOMS: atom_id res chain seq x y z
N VAL A 1 -8.84 -9.58 4.60
CA VAL A 1 -7.60 -9.57 3.79
C VAL A 1 -6.42 -9.94 4.67
N GLU A 2 -5.46 -10.67 4.12
CA GLU A 2 -4.17 -10.87 4.80
C GLU A 2 -3.37 -9.57 4.77
N GLN A 3 -2.61 -9.33 5.84
CA GLN A 3 -1.70 -8.19 5.92
C GLN A 3 -0.55 -8.39 4.93
N LEU A 4 -0.40 -7.46 3.99
CA LEU A 4 0.70 -7.46 3.01
C LEU A 4 1.83 -6.53 3.46
N SER A 5 3.05 -6.84 3.05
CA SER A 5 4.24 -6.02 3.26
C SER A 5 5.13 -6.04 2.04
N GLU A 6 5.70 -4.90 1.69
CA GLU A 6 6.77 -4.77 0.70
C GLU A 6 8.13 -5.20 1.25
N ILE A 7 8.20 -5.51 2.55
CA ILE A 7 9.41 -6.01 3.21
C ILE A 7 9.41 -7.54 3.17
N THR A 8 10.45 -8.12 2.58
CA THR A 8 10.59 -9.57 2.49
C THR A 8 10.70 -10.19 3.88
N GLY A 9 9.83 -11.16 4.17
CA GLY A 9 9.88 -11.91 5.45
C GLY A 9 9.40 -11.10 6.66
N ASP A 10 8.67 -10.00 6.44
CA ASP A 10 8.15 -9.16 7.51
C ASP A 10 7.29 -9.96 8.50
N PRO A 11 7.68 -10.06 9.79
CA PRO A 11 6.96 -10.85 10.78
C PRO A 11 5.56 -10.30 11.09
N SER A 12 5.29 -9.01 10.82
CA SER A 12 3.99 -8.38 11.09
C SER A 12 2.86 -8.90 10.19
N THR A 13 3.20 -9.52 9.07
CA THR A 13 2.24 -10.14 8.13
C THR A 13 1.71 -11.49 8.65
N ARG A 14 2.46 -12.18 9.52
CA ARG A 14 2.16 -13.56 9.90
C ARG A 14 0.92 -13.64 10.79
N GLY A 15 -0.15 -14.24 10.26
CA GLY A 15 -1.39 -14.48 11.00
C GLY A 15 -2.25 -13.24 11.23
N THR A 16 -1.85 -12.09 10.68
CA THR A 16 -2.61 -10.84 10.78
C THR A 16 -3.67 -10.80 9.68
N GLN A 17 -4.92 -10.98 10.07
CA GLN A 17 -6.07 -10.83 9.18
C GLN A 17 -6.84 -9.57 9.52
N VAL A 18 -6.91 -8.64 8.57
CA VAL A 18 -7.76 -7.45 8.71
C VAL A 18 -9.13 -7.75 8.13
N ARG A 19 -10.17 -7.51 8.94
CA ARG A 19 -11.57 -7.76 8.58
C ARG A 19 -12.36 -6.46 8.63
N CYS A 20 -13.27 -6.29 7.68
CA CYS A 20 -14.27 -5.24 7.69
C CYS A 20 -15.65 -5.91 7.55
N ARG A 21 -16.71 -5.23 8.00
CA ARG A 21 -18.07 -5.75 7.89
C ARG A 21 -19.05 -4.61 7.93
N LEU A 22 -20.03 -4.67 7.04
CA LEU A 22 -21.25 -3.86 7.13
C LEU A 22 -22.44 -4.79 7.34
N SER A 23 -23.27 -4.50 8.34
CA SER A 23 -24.42 -5.33 8.68
C SER A 23 -25.72 -4.62 8.33
N VAL A 24 -26.77 -5.38 7.98
CA VAL A 24 -28.10 -4.81 7.71
C VAL A 24 -28.62 -3.96 8.88
N PRO A 25 -28.50 -4.37 10.16
CA PRO A 25 -28.86 -3.50 11.28
C PRO A 25 -28.09 -2.17 11.28
N THR A 26 -26.80 -2.19 10.97
CA THR A 26 -25.98 -0.97 10.88
C THR A 26 -26.45 -0.06 9.75
N CYS A 27 -26.77 -0.61 8.58
CA CYS A 27 -27.33 0.17 7.48
C CYS A 27 -28.67 0.80 7.85
N LYS A 28 -29.54 0.05 8.55
CA LYS A 28 -30.83 0.57 9.03
C LYS A 28 -30.64 1.70 10.04
N ALA A 29 -29.72 1.56 10.98
CA ALA A 29 -29.39 2.62 11.92
C ALA A 29 -28.87 3.87 11.19
N ALA A 30 -27.91 3.70 10.27
CA ALA A 30 -27.38 4.81 9.48
C ALA A 30 -28.45 5.53 8.66
N PHE A 31 -29.40 4.78 8.08
CA PHE A 31 -30.55 5.34 7.37
C PHE A 31 -31.41 6.21 8.29
N MET A 32 -31.83 5.68 9.45
CA MET A 32 -32.65 6.41 10.42
C MET A 32 -31.92 7.63 10.98
N ASP A 33 -30.62 7.50 11.27
CA ASP A 33 -29.80 8.58 11.83
C ASP A 33 -29.51 9.71 10.84
N SER A 34 -29.72 9.46 9.54
CA SER A 34 -29.54 10.47 8.49
C SER A 34 -30.82 11.23 8.19
N GLN A 35 -31.97 10.83 8.74
CA GLN A 35 -33.24 11.53 8.57
C GLN A 35 -33.34 12.71 9.55
N ARG A 36 -33.95 13.80 9.10
CA ARG A 36 -34.30 14.90 10.01
C ARG A 36 -35.33 14.45 11.05
N THR A 37 -35.21 14.96 12.27
CA THR A 37 -36.02 14.53 13.42
C THR A 37 -37.53 14.75 13.23
N ASP A 38 -37.93 15.74 12.44
CA ASP A 38 -39.32 16.04 12.09
C ASP A 38 -39.95 15.01 11.13
N GLN A 39 -39.13 14.19 10.47
CA GLN A 39 -39.57 13.13 9.58
C GLN A 39 -39.81 11.80 10.31
N LEU A 40 -39.35 11.66 11.57
CA LEU A 40 -39.46 10.44 12.37
C LEU A 40 -40.86 10.33 13.02
N GLY A 41 -41.83 9.85 12.25
CA GLY A 41 -43.19 9.57 12.73
C GLY A 41 -43.35 8.22 13.45
N VAL A 42 -44.41 8.07 14.24
CA VAL A 42 -44.70 6.84 15.03
C VAL A 42 -45.71 5.90 14.34
N GLY A 43 -46.03 6.13 13.06
CA GLY A 43 -47.05 5.38 12.31
C GLY A 43 -46.48 4.46 11.24
N GLN A 44 -47.29 3.49 10.75
CA GLN A 44 -46.90 2.65 9.60
C GLN A 44 -46.53 3.51 8.39
N ALA A 45 -45.32 3.29 7.87
CA ALA A 45 -44.83 3.94 6.67
C ALA A 45 -45.21 3.14 5.42
N ASN A 46 -45.66 3.83 4.39
CA ASN A 46 -45.68 3.28 3.03
C ASN A 46 -44.35 3.60 2.34
N SER A 47 -44.08 2.96 1.20
CA SER A 47 -42.79 3.06 0.49
C SER A 47 -42.38 4.49 0.08
N GLY A 48 -43.33 5.43 0.00
CA GLY A 48 -43.07 6.83 -0.32
C GLY A 48 -43.23 7.81 0.85
N SER A 49 -43.46 7.31 2.06
CA SER A 49 -43.52 8.17 3.26
C SER A 49 -42.15 8.78 3.54
N ALA A 50 -42.10 10.01 4.08
CA ALA A 50 -40.84 10.70 4.41
C ALA A 50 -39.89 9.83 5.26
N GLN A 51 -40.44 9.15 6.28
CA GLN A 51 -39.73 8.20 7.14
C GLN A 51 -39.21 6.93 6.42
N ALA A 52 -39.56 6.69 5.16
CA ALA A 52 -39.12 5.54 4.35
C ALA A 52 -38.21 5.94 3.17
N VAL A 53 -37.89 7.22 3.01
CA VAL A 53 -37.02 7.73 1.94
C VAL A 53 -35.94 8.66 2.52
N LEU A 54 -34.94 9.00 1.69
CA LEU A 54 -33.94 10.01 2.00
C LEU A 54 -33.92 11.04 0.86
N SER A 55 -33.76 12.32 1.21
CA SER A 55 -33.29 13.33 0.26
C SER A 55 -31.84 13.05 -0.15
N PHE A 56 -31.33 13.76 -1.16
CA PHE A 56 -29.97 13.52 -1.65
C PHE A 56 -28.90 13.77 -0.59
N ASP A 57 -29.03 14.84 0.20
CA ASP A 57 -28.07 15.18 1.26
C ASP A 57 -28.10 14.13 2.39
N GLU A 58 -29.29 13.68 2.78
CA GLU A 58 -29.49 12.63 3.79
C GLU A 58 -28.96 11.27 3.27
N PHE A 59 -29.10 11.00 1.97
CA PHE A 59 -28.51 9.82 1.34
C PHE A 59 -26.97 9.89 1.37
N ALA A 60 -26.38 11.04 1.02
CA ALA A 60 -24.94 11.24 1.08
C ALA A 60 -24.39 11.02 2.51
N GLU A 61 -25.10 11.55 3.53
CA GLU A 61 -24.77 11.31 4.93
C GLU A 61 -24.89 9.82 5.31
N CYS A 62 -25.97 9.16 4.88
CA CYS A 62 -26.18 7.73 5.13
C CYS A 62 -25.04 6.88 4.55
N ILE A 63 -24.59 7.18 3.33
CA ILE A 63 -23.44 6.53 2.70
C ILE A 63 -22.16 6.78 3.52
N ALA A 64 -21.93 8.02 3.96
CA ALA A 64 -20.76 8.35 4.78
C ALA A 64 -20.75 7.56 6.11
N ARG A 65 -21.89 7.51 6.83
CA ARG A 65 -22.07 6.72 8.05
C ARG A 65 -21.83 5.24 7.82
N CYS A 66 -22.37 4.68 6.73
CA CYS A 66 -22.14 3.29 6.35
C CYS A 66 -20.66 3.01 6.07
N GLY A 67 -19.96 3.91 5.37
CA GLY A 67 -18.53 3.77 5.09
C GLY A 67 -17.67 3.79 6.34
N ILE A 68 -17.91 4.74 7.25
CA ILE A 68 -17.24 4.81 8.54
C ILE A 68 -17.47 3.52 9.33
N ALA A 69 -18.72 3.04 9.39
CA ALA A 69 -19.05 1.83 10.13
C ALA A 69 -18.41 0.58 9.53
N LYS A 70 -18.46 0.42 8.20
CA LYS A 70 -17.89 -0.73 7.49
C LYS A 70 -16.41 -0.91 7.80
N TYR A 71 -15.65 0.18 7.72
CA TYR A 71 -14.19 0.19 7.85
C TYR A 71 -13.71 0.62 9.25
N PHE A 72 -14.59 0.68 10.26
CA PHE A 72 -14.24 1.14 11.61
C PHE A 72 -13.10 0.36 12.28
N ALA A 73 -13.00 -0.94 11.97
CA ALA A 73 -11.96 -1.81 12.48
C ALA A 73 -10.59 -1.58 11.79
N VAL A 74 -10.57 -0.93 10.63
CA VAL A 74 -9.34 -0.58 9.90
C VAL A 74 -8.78 0.70 10.49
N LYS A 75 -7.76 0.56 11.35
CA LYS A 75 -7.18 1.67 12.11
C LYS A 75 -6.28 2.57 11.27
N GLN A 76 -5.82 2.09 10.12
CA GLN A 76 -5.02 2.80 9.15
C GLN A 76 -5.84 3.79 8.30
N MET A 77 -7.18 3.63 8.27
CA MET A 77 -8.07 4.57 7.61
C MET A 77 -8.60 5.59 8.62
N ASP A 78 -8.41 6.87 8.34
CA ASP A 78 -9.16 7.95 8.95
C ASP A 78 -10.59 8.00 8.40
N ASN A 79 -11.47 8.84 8.96
CA ASN A 79 -12.86 8.89 8.51
C ASN A 79 -12.99 9.29 7.03
N GLY A 80 -12.15 10.20 6.54
CA GLY A 80 -12.12 10.58 5.13
C GLY A 80 -11.77 9.40 4.22
N GLY A 81 -10.70 8.67 4.54
CA GLY A 81 -10.29 7.47 3.81
C GLY A 81 -11.35 6.37 3.81
N ARG A 82 -12.05 6.16 4.94
CA ARG A 82 -13.16 5.17 5.02
C ARG A 82 -14.31 5.52 4.09
N ILE A 83 -14.71 6.79 4.05
CA ILE A 83 -15.80 7.25 3.18
C ILE A 83 -15.38 7.09 1.71
N GLN A 84 -14.18 7.54 1.36
CA GLN A 84 -13.66 7.43 0.00
C GLN A 84 -13.58 5.97 -0.46
N ALA A 85 -13.02 5.08 0.37
CA ALA A 85 -12.96 3.65 0.10
C ALA A 85 -14.36 3.05 -0.10
N PHE A 86 -15.31 3.40 0.77
CA PHE A 86 -16.68 2.89 0.67
C PHE A 86 -17.40 3.35 -0.59
N VAL A 87 -17.26 4.63 -0.98
CA VAL A 87 -17.86 5.15 -2.21
C VAL A 87 -17.32 4.41 -3.42
N LYS A 88 -15.99 4.31 -3.57
CA LYS A 88 -15.37 3.58 -4.68
C LYS A 88 -15.77 2.10 -4.72
N ASN A 89 -15.91 1.48 -3.54
CA ASN A 89 -16.40 0.11 -3.44
C ASN A 89 -17.87 -0.03 -3.85
N LEU A 90 -18.73 0.89 -3.40
CA LEU A 90 -20.16 0.88 -3.67
C LEU A 90 -20.47 1.06 -5.17
N VAL A 91 -19.71 1.92 -5.85
CA VAL A 91 -19.88 2.15 -7.30
C VAL A 91 -19.16 1.11 -8.17
N GLY A 92 -18.40 0.20 -7.57
CA GLY A 92 -17.67 -0.86 -8.26
C GLY A 92 -16.37 -0.43 -8.93
N GLU A 93 -15.81 0.73 -8.58
CA GLU A 93 -14.48 1.17 -9.06
C GLU A 93 -13.36 0.29 -8.50
N ILE A 94 -13.48 -0.13 -7.23
CA ILE A 94 -12.51 -1.01 -6.57
C ILE A 94 -13.22 -2.08 -5.74
N ALA A 95 -12.61 -3.26 -5.67
CA ALA A 95 -13.08 -4.33 -4.79
C ALA A 95 -12.87 -3.98 -3.30
N GLU A 96 -13.66 -4.60 -2.42
CA GLU A 96 -13.54 -4.40 -0.97
C GLU A 96 -12.13 -4.79 -0.48
N GLU A 97 -11.60 -5.90 -1.01
CA GLU A 97 -10.25 -6.37 -0.71
C GLU A 97 -9.18 -5.33 -1.08
N GLN A 98 -9.29 -4.71 -2.26
CA GLN A 98 -8.34 -3.68 -2.68
C GLN A 98 -8.38 -2.45 -1.77
N CYS A 99 -9.58 -2.01 -1.35
CA CYS A 99 -9.72 -0.91 -0.37
C CYS A 99 -8.90 -1.18 0.90
N MET A 100 -8.99 -2.42 1.38
CA MET A 100 -8.32 -2.84 2.61
C MET A 100 -6.82 -2.91 2.40
N ILE A 101 -6.37 -3.52 1.31
CA ILE A 101 -4.94 -3.63 0.96
C ILE A 101 -4.30 -2.25 0.85
N ASP A 102 -4.93 -1.32 0.14
CA ASP A 102 -4.39 0.03 -0.06
C ASP A 102 -4.17 0.77 1.27
N ALA A 103 -5.05 0.55 2.25
CA ALA A 103 -4.93 1.17 3.56
C ALA A 103 -3.97 0.43 4.50
N THR A 104 -3.88 -0.89 4.41
CA THR A 104 -3.15 -1.68 5.41
C THR A 104 -1.77 -2.11 4.96
N ALA A 105 -1.48 -2.18 3.65
CA ALA A 105 -0.20 -2.67 3.15
C ALA A 105 0.98 -1.88 3.74
N ILE A 106 1.95 -2.61 4.29
CA ILE A 106 3.18 -2.02 4.82
C ILE A 106 4.07 -1.66 3.64
N LYS A 107 4.30 -0.36 3.47
CA LYS A 107 5.13 0.19 2.41
C LYS A 107 6.57 0.35 2.87
N ALA A 108 7.51 -0.07 2.03
CA ALA A 108 8.93 0.06 2.33
C ALA A 108 9.53 1.25 1.58
N VAL A 109 10.29 2.09 2.29
CA VAL A 109 11.03 3.19 1.64
C VAL A 109 12.24 2.60 0.94
N ARG A 110 12.27 2.69 -0.40
CA ARG A 110 13.40 2.28 -1.23
C ARG A 110 14.50 3.34 -1.23
N PHE A 111 15.75 2.91 -1.41
CA PHE A 111 16.84 3.82 -1.70
C PHE A 111 16.70 4.43 -3.09
N ASP A 112 16.70 5.76 -3.16
CA ASP A 112 16.68 6.48 -4.43
C ASP A 112 18.09 6.50 -5.03
N ILE A 113 18.29 5.66 -6.06
CA ILE A 113 19.55 5.50 -6.80
C ILE A 113 20.04 6.83 -7.39
N SER A 114 19.15 7.77 -7.70
CA SER A 114 19.55 9.08 -8.24
C SER A 114 20.35 9.92 -7.23
N ARG A 115 20.32 9.55 -5.94
CA ARG A 115 21.11 10.18 -4.87
C ARG A 115 22.52 9.61 -4.74
N SER A 116 22.84 8.54 -5.49
CA SER A 116 24.19 7.99 -5.56
C SER A 116 25.16 9.01 -6.17
N LYS A 117 26.38 9.08 -5.63
CA LYS A 117 27.40 10.05 -6.03
C LYS A 117 28.74 9.35 -6.18
N PRO A 118 29.60 9.79 -7.12
CA PRO A 118 30.93 9.24 -7.27
C PRO A 118 31.79 9.53 -6.03
N PHE A 119 32.70 8.61 -5.71
CA PHE A 119 33.72 8.82 -4.68
C PHE A 119 34.80 9.82 -5.16
N PRO A 120 35.55 10.43 -4.23
CA PRO A 120 36.70 11.26 -4.60
C PRO A 120 37.71 10.47 -5.44
N GLY A 121 37.96 10.92 -6.67
CA GLY A 121 38.86 10.27 -7.61
C GLY A 121 38.23 9.19 -8.51
N GLU A 122 36.95 8.88 -8.31
CA GLU A 122 36.20 8.00 -9.22
C GLU A 122 35.82 8.76 -10.50
N SER A 123 36.01 8.13 -11.67
CA SER A 123 35.59 8.72 -12.94
C SER A 123 34.06 8.67 -13.09
N ALA A 124 33.51 9.58 -13.90
CA ALA A 124 32.07 9.58 -14.18
C ALA A 124 31.64 8.31 -14.92
N GLU A 125 32.53 7.77 -15.77
CA GLU A 125 32.32 6.54 -16.52
C GLU A 125 32.27 5.31 -15.61
N ASP A 126 33.18 5.21 -14.64
CA ASP A 126 33.21 4.10 -13.68
C ASP A 126 31.98 4.12 -12.77
N HIS A 127 31.62 5.30 -12.27
CA HIS A 127 30.41 5.46 -11.46
C HIS A 127 29.15 5.07 -12.25
N LYS A 128 29.07 5.50 -13.51
CA LYS A 128 27.96 5.10 -14.41
C LYS A 128 27.92 3.59 -14.63
N ALA A 129 29.07 2.93 -14.81
CA ALA A 129 29.15 1.48 -14.96
C ALA A 129 28.66 0.74 -13.70
N PHE A 130 29.00 1.27 -12.51
CA PHE A 130 28.47 0.77 -11.25
C PHE A 130 26.94 0.88 -11.19
N LEU A 131 26.36 2.05 -11.49
CA LEU A 131 24.90 2.24 -11.48
C LEU A 131 24.18 1.30 -12.45
N GLU A 132 24.74 1.08 -13.64
CA GLU A 132 24.19 0.11 -14.61
C GLU A 132 24.29 -1.34 -14.13
N THR A 133 25.28 -1.66 -13.31
CA THR A 133 25.39 -2.97 -12.67
C THR A 133 24.38 -3.10 -11.53
N TRP A 134 24.27 -2.07 -10.66
CA TRP A 134 23.33 -2.04 -9.55
C TRP A 134 21.87 -2.25 -9.98
N LYS A 135 21.45 -1.62 -11.08
CA LYS A 135 20.10 -1.80 -11.66
C LYS A 135 19.77 -3.24 -12.06
N LYS A 136 20.79 -4.09 -12.26
CA LYS A 136 20.63 -5.51 -12.63
C LYS A 136 20.66 -6.43 -11.41
N THR A 137 21.06 -5.92 -10.25
CA THR A 137 21.10 -6.70 -9.01
C THR A 137 19.68 -7.05 -8.57
N ARG A 138 19.44 -8.34 -8.32
CA ARG A 138 18.18 -8.84 -7.77
C ARG A 138 18.40 -9.29 -6.33
N LEU A 139 17.86 -8.51 -5.40
CA LEU A 139 17.92 -8.78 -3.96
C LEU A 139 16.52 -9.10 -3.39
N ASP A 140 15.51 -9.12 -4.27
CA ASP A 140 14.15 -9.53 -3.94
C ASP A 140 14.18 -10.98 -3.44
N GLY A 141 13.61 -11.22 -2.25
CA GLY A 141 13.67 -12.52 -1.59
C GLY A 141 14.68 -12.62 -0.45
N LEU A 142 15.59 -11.63 -0.28
CA LEU A 142 16.43 -11.56 0.91
C LEU A 142 15.65 -11.02 2.10
N TYR A 143 15.76 -11.70 3.25
CA TYR A 143 15.05 -11.32 4.48
C TYR A 143 15.34 -9.86 4.87
N GLY A 144 14.26 -9.10 5.10
CA GLY A 144 14.33 -7.68 5.46
C GLY A 144 14.60 -6.73 4.28
N TRP A 145 14.77 -7.21 3.05
CA TRP A 145 14.82 -6.33 1.88
C TRP A 145 13.50 -5.55 1.75
N PRO A 146 13.50 -4.22 1.49
CA PRO A 146 14.62 -3.34 1.12
C PRO A 146 15.16 -2.45 2.26
N LEU A 147 14.98 -2.83 3.53
CA LEU A 147 15.29 -1.95 4.68
C LEU A 147 16.75 -1.50 4.78
N TRP A 148 17.66 -2.29 4.21
CA TRP A 148 19.11 -2.06 4.22
C TRP A 148 19.67 -1.84 2.80
N GLU A 149 18.80 -1.45 1.85
CA GLU A 149 19.16 -1.28 0.44
C GLU A 149 20.30 -0.29 0.24
N LYS A 150 20.28 0.84 0.97
CA LYS A 150 21.33 1.86 0.87
C LYS A 150 22.68 1.33 1.35
N GLU A 151 22.70 0.61 2.47
CA GLU A 151 23.91 0.06 3.05
C GLU A 151 24.56 -0.96 2.11
N VAL A 152 23.74 -1.78 1.44
CA VAL A 152 24.24 -2.73 0.43
C VAL A 152 24.68 -2.04 -0.85
N HIS A 153 23.96 -1.01 -1.29
CA HIS A 153 24.41 -0.15 -2.39
C HIS A 153 25.80 0.43 -2.09
N ASP A 154 25.97 1.07 -0.93
CA ASP A 154 27.21 1.75 -0.55
C ASP A 154 28.37 0.76 -0.38
N ALA A 155 28.12 -0.41 0.24
CA ALA A 155 29.11 -1.46 0.39
C ALA A 155 29.56 -2.01 -0.98
N LEU A 156 28.63 -2.26 -1.89
CA LEU A 156 28.97 -2.74 -3.24
C LEU A 156 29.70 -1.66 -4.05
N HIS A 157 29.27 -0.40 -3.96
CA HIS A 157 29.92 0.72 -4.66
C HIS A 157 31.38 0.85 -4.22
N ALA A 158 31.65 0.82 -2.92
CA ALA A 158 32.99 0.93 -2.36
C ALA A 158 33.96 -0.15 -2.87
N SER A 159 33.48 -1.36 -3.12
CA SER A 159 34.29 -2.49 -3.60
C SER A 159 34.17 -2.73 -5.11
N TYR A 160 33.36 -1.95 -5.83
CA TYR A 160 32.98 -2.25 -7.21
C TYR A 160 34.17 -2.34 -8.17
N MET A 161 35.12 -1.41 -8.07
CA MET A 161 36.27 -1.35 -8.98
C MET A 161 37.23 -2.53 -8.78
N GLU A 162 37.48 -2.88 -7.52
CA GLU A 162 38.33 -4.03 -7.17
C GLU A 162 37.69 -5.34 -7.65
N LEU A 163 36.41 -5.55 -7.34
CA LEU A 163 35.65 -6.72 -7.79
C LEU A 163 35.62 -6.81 -9.32
N SER A 164 35.32 -5.71 -10.00
CA SER A 164 35.29 -5.65 -11.47
C SER A 164 36.63 -6.02 -12.10
N SER A 165 37.75 -5.57 -11.50
CA SER A 165 39.10 -5.92 -11.96
C SER A 165 39.37 -7.42 -11.82
N ILE A 166 39.06 -8.00 -10.65
CA ILE A 166 39.22 -9.42 -10.36
C ILE A 166 38.42 -10.27 -11.35
N PHE A 167 37.13 -9.96 -11.55
CA PHE A 167 36.29 -10.70 -12.49
C PHE A 167 36.78 -10.59 -13.94
N ARG A 168 37.20 -9.39 -14.38
CA ARG A 168 37.77 -9.21 -15.73
C ARG A 168 39.04 -10.03 -15.93
N ALA A 169 39.93 -10.10 -14.94
CA ALA A 169 41.13 -10.93 -15.01
C ALA A 169 40.79 -12.42 -15.11
N TYR A 170 39.83 -12.89 -14.32
CA TYR A 170 39.35 -14.27 -14.37
C TYR A 170 38.71 -14.62 -15.72
N SER A 171 37.84 -13.75 -16.25
CA SER A 171 37.20 -13.97 -17.56
C SER A 171 38.20 -14.04 -18.71
N LYS A 172 39.34 -13.35 -18.64
CA LYS A 172 40.41 -13.48 -19.64
C LYS A 172 41.10 -14.83 -19.55
N SER A 173 41.41 -15.30 -18.35
CA SER A 173 42.09 -16.59 -18.14
C SER A 173 41.27 -17.81 -18.64
N LEU A 174 39.94 -17.72 -18.61
CA LEU A 174 39.06 -18.76 -19.17
C LEU A 174 39.01 -18.78 -20.71
N GLY A 175 39.41 -17.69 -21.37
CA GLY A 175 39.45 -17.58 -22.83
C GLY A 175 40.78 -18.01 -23.46
N GLU A 176 41.83 -18.21 -22.65
CA GLU A 176 43.19 -18.54 -23.12
C GLU A 176 43.48 -20.06 -23.12
N THR A 177 42.53 -20.91 -22.71
CA THR A 177 42.65 -22.39 -22.79
C THR A 177 42.10 -23.00 -24.09
N GLY A 178 42.31 -22.35 -25.23
CA GLY A 178 41.93 -22.85 -26.56
C GLY A 178 43.09 -22.84 -27.55
#